data_AF-A0A429MIE3-F1
#
_entry.id   AF-A0A429MIE3-F1
#
_cell.length_a   1.000
_cell.length_b   1.000
_cell.length_c   1.000
_cell.angle_alpha   90.00
_cell.angle_beta   90.00
_cell.angle_gamma   90.00
#
_symmetry.space_group_name_H-M   'P 1'
#
loop_
_entity.id
_entity.type
_entity.pdbx_description
1 polymer ?
#
loop_
_entity_poly.entity_id
_entity_poly.type
_entity_poly.pdbx_seq_one_letter_code
_entity_poly.pdbx_strand_id
1 'polypeptide(L)'
;MRFSQLKVGVIAALLSVSSFAAQEFLNVSYDPTRELYTDFNKQFGTYWKQRTGQDIEFKQSHGGSGKQARAVIDGLNADVVTLALAADIDEI
;
A
#
# COMPACT_ATOMS: atom_id res chain seq x y z
N MET A 1 43.11 32.14 -29.32
CA MET A 1 43.20 30.89 -28.53
C MET A 1 42.07 30.89 -27.50
N ARG A 2 40.97 30.19 -27.81
CA ARG A 2 39.86 29.86 -26.89
C ARG A 2 40.27 28.60 -26.15
N PHE A 3 40.20 28.53 -24.83
CA PHE A 3 39.93 27.29 -24.05
C PHE A 3 39.92 27.62 -22.55
N SER A 4 38.77 27.46 -21.88
CA SER A 4 38.65 26.98 -20.48
C SER A 4 37.32 27.44 -19.85
N GLN A 5 36.21 26.77 -20.17
CA GLN A 5 34.98 26.77 -19.35
C GLN A 5 34.22 25.47 -19.63
N LEU A 6 34.72 24.31 -19.17
CA LEU A 6 33.94 23.08 -19.28
C LEU A 6 34.34 22.00 -18.25
N LYS A 7 34.18 22.25 -16.95
CA LYS A 7 34.24 21.20 -15.92
C LYS A 7 33.35 21.48 -14.70
N VAL A 8 32.04 21.67 -14.91
CA VAL A 8 31.07 21.65 -13.77
C VAL A 8 29.78 20.86 -14.11
N GLY A 9 29.51 20.56 -15.38
CA GLY A 9 28.19 20.05 -15.81
C GLY A 9 27.86 18.57 -15.57
N VAL A 10 28.72 17.75 -14.96
CA VAL A 10 28.52 16.28 -14.94
C VAL A 10 28.05 15.73 -13.58
N ILE A 11 28.15 16.49 -12.47
CA ILE A 11 27.75 15.98 -11.14
C ILE A 11 26.22 16.05 -10.91
N ALA A 12 25.49 16.91 -11.63
CA ALA A 12 24.05 17.10 -11.41
C ALA A 12 23.16 15.94 -11.94
N ALA A 13 23.70 15.01 -12.72
CA ALA A 13 22.93 13.93 -13.35
C ALA A 13 22.79 12.65 -12.50
N LEU A 14 23.45 12.57 -11.34
CA LEU A 14 23.44 11.36 -10.48
C LEU A 14 22.48 11.44 -9.28
N LEU A 15 21.69 12.50 -9.14
CA LEU A 15 20.74 12.69 -8.05
C LEU A 15 19.27 12.63 -8.52
N SER A 16 18.96 11.73 -9.44
CA SER A 16 17.58 11.26 -9.60
C SER A 16 17.21 10.41 -8.38
N VAL A 17 16.98 11.07 -7.24
CA VAL A 17 16.31 10.46 -6.10
C VAL A 17 14.89 10.19 -6.55
N SER A 18 14.60 8.94 -6.90
CA SER A 18 13.24 8.48 -7.10
C SER A 18 12.48 8.74 -5.80
N SER A 19 11.64 9.77 -5.81
CA SER A 19 10.69 10.00 -4.72
C SER A 19 9.67 8.87 -4.78
N PHE A 20 9.86 7.84 -3.96
CA PHE A 20 8.87 6.77 -3.82
C PHE A 20 7.71 7.34 -3.00
N ALA A 21 6.65 7.77 -3.68
CA ALA A 21 5.38 8.06 -3.02
C ALA A 21 4.90 6.81 -2.29
N ALA A 22 4.26 6.98 -1.13
CA ALA A 22 3.70 5.85 -0.39
C ALA A 22 2.67 5.14 -1.27
N GLN A 23 2.81 3.83 -1.40
CA GLN A 23 1.85 3.01 -2.14
C GLN A 23 0.61 2.83 -1.28
N GLU A 24 -0.56 3.26 -1.75
CA GLU A 24 -1.81 2.94 -1.06
C GLU A 24 -2.09 1.44 -1.12
N PHE A 25 -2.59 0.90 -0.01
CA PHE A 25 -3.00 -0.50 0.13
C PHE A 25 -4.31 -0.57 0.91
N LEU A 26 -5.37 -1.07 0.30
CA LEU A 26 -6.67 -1.24 0.92
C LEU A 26 -6.87 -2.66 1.44
N ASN A 27 -6.96 -2.78 2.76
CA ASN A 27 -7.30 -4.00 3.46
C ASN A 27 -8.80 -4.01 3.82
N VAL A 28 -9.56 -4.88 3.15
CA VAL A 28 -10.97 -5.12 3.42
C VAL A 28 -11.12 -6.32 4.34
N SER A 29 -11.79 -6.15 5.48
CA SER A 29 -11.95 -7.24 6.45
C SER A 29 -13.32 -7.25 7.14
N TYR A 30 -13.77 -8.40 7.62
CA TYR A 30 -14.95 -8.45 8.48
C TYR A 30 -14.66 -7.82 9.87
N ASP A 31 -15.69 -7.24 10.50
CA ASP A 31 -15.53 -6.31 11.63
C ASP A 31 -14.74 -6.83 12.85
N PRO A 32 -14.92 -8.09 13.28
CA PRO A 32 -14.14 -8.69 14.37
C PRO A 32 -12.61 -8.62 14.21
N THR A 33 -12.08 -8.52 12.97
CA THR A 33 -10.63 -8.42 12.74
C THR A 33 -10.10 -6.98 12.65
N ARG A 34 -10.94 -5.97 12.91
CA ARG A 34 -10.55 -4.55 12.79
C ARG A 34 -9.28 -4.22 13.56
N GLU A 35 -9.27 -4.46 14.87
CA GLU A 35 -8.14 -4.09 15.75
C GLU A 35 -6.89 -4.89 15.41
N LEU A 36 -7.05 -6.17 15.04
CA LEU A 36 -5.96 -6.99 14.53
C LEU A 36 -5.28 -6.32 13.34
N TYR A 37 -6.05 -5.87 12.35
CA TYR A 37 -5.49 -5.24 11.17
C TYR A 37 -4.99 -3.81 11.42
N THR A 38 -5.55 -3.08 12.38
CA THR A 38 -4.97 -1.80 12.83
C THR A 38 -3.53 -2.00 13.28
N ASP A 39 -3.30 -2.97 14.17
CA ASP A 39 -1.98 -3.26 14.72
C ASP A 39 -1.06 -3.92 13.68
N PHE A 40 -1.58 -4.90 12.94
CA PHE A 40 -0.81 -5.62 11.94
C PHE A 40 -0.35 -4.70 10.80
N ASN A 41 -1.22 -3.85 10.25
CA ASN A 41 -0.85 -2.93 9.17
C ASN A 41 0.27 -1.98 9.60
N LYS A 42 0.24 -1.49 10.84
CA LYS A 42 1.31 -0.65 11.40
C LYS A 42 2.64 -1.40 11.50
N GLN A 43 2.61 -2.60 12.04
CA GLN A 43 3.81 -3.42 12.20
C GLN A 43 4.37 -3.85 10.85
N PHE A 44 3.51 -4.30 9.93
CA PHE A 44 3.89 -4.73 8.60
C PHE A 44 4.42 -3.57 7.76
N GLY A 45 3.83 -2.38 7.83
CA GLY A 45 4.37 -1.19 7.16
C GLY A 45 5.79 -0.84 7.62
N THR A 46 6.04 -0.94 8.94
CA THR A 46 7.39 -0.75 9.50
C THR A 46 8.35 -1.81 8.97
N TYR A 47 7.95 -3.08 9.03
CA TYR A 47 8.74 -4.20 8.52
C TYR A 47 9.05 -4.06 7.03
N TRP A 48 8.05 -3.71 6.22
CA TRP A 48 8.19 -3.60 4.77
C TRP A 48 9.15 -2.49 4.39
N LYS A 49 9.00 -1.30 4.99
CA LYS A 49 9.93 -0.19 4.78
C LYS A 49 11.37 -0.55 5.13
N GLN A 50 11.57 -1.23 6.26
CA GLN A 50 12.92 -1.70 6.65
C GLN A 50 13.50 -2.68 5.64
N ARG A 51 12.66 -3.53 5.03
CA ARG A 51 13.10 -4.58 4.12
C ARG A 51 13.31 -4.10 2.68
N THR A 52 12.47 -3.21 2.19
CA THR A 52 12.41 -2.83 0.77
C THR A 52 12.69 -1.36 0.51
N GLY A 53 12.66 -0.53 1.56
CA GLY A 53 12.69 0.93 1.43
C GLY A 53 11.37 1.55 0.96
N GLN A 54 10.33 0.75 0.72
CA GLN A 54 9.03 1.24 0.24
C GLN A 54 8.13 1.61 1.41
N ASP A 55 7.54 2.80 1.33
CA ASP A 55 6.44 3.22 2.21
C ASP A 55 5.10 2.68 1.67
N ILE A 56 4.28 2.15 2.58
CA ILE A 56 2.90 1.72 2.28
C ILE A 56 1.94 2.55 3.13
N GLU A 57 0.94 3.13 2.51
CA GLU A 57 -0.19 3.79 3.17
C GLU A 57 -1.36 2.80 3.27
N PHE A 58 -1.50 2.19 4.44
CA PHE A 58 -2.60 1.25 4.69
C PHE A 58 -3.93 1.99 4.91
N LYS A 59 -4.95 1.59 4.15
CA LYS A 59 -6.36 1.93 4.35
C LYS A 59 -7.11 0.68 4.79
N GLN A 60 -8.20 0.87 5.54
CA GLN A 60 -9.03 -0.24 6.00
C GLN A 60 -10.51 0.05 5.73
N SER A 61 -11.22 -0.99 5.28
CA SER A 61 -12.68 -1.07 5.31
C SER A 61 -13.08 -2.26 6.15
N HIS A 62 -14.00 -2.07 7.10
CA HIS A 62 -14.48 -3.16 7.94
C HIS A 62 -15.98 -3.07 8.23
N GLY A 63 -16.61 -4.23 8.45
CA GLY A 63 -18.05 -4.34 8.67
C GLY A 63 -18.52 -5.79 8.60
N GLY A 64 -19.84 -6.01 8.53
CA GLY A 64 -20.37 -7.37 8.35
C GLY A 64 -19.78 -8.05 7.09
N SER A 65 -19.48 -9.35 7.18
CA SER A 65 -18.78 -10.11 6.13
C SER A 65 -19.45 -9.97 4.76
N GLY A 66 -20.74 -10.33 4.63
CA GLY A 66 -21.48 -10.13 3.39
C GLY A 66 -21.64 -8.66 2.94
N LYS A 67 -21.51 -7.67 3.85
CA LYS A 67 -21.48 -6.25 3.45
C LYS A 67 -20.14 -5.92 2.78
N GLN A 68 -19.03 -6.44 3.29
CA GLN A 68 -17.71 -6.22 2.71
C GLN A 68 -17.57 -6.97 1.38
N ALA A 69 -18.06 -8.21 1.27
CA ALA A 69 -18.14 -8.92 0.00
C ALA A 69 -18.91 -8.10 -1.05
N ARG A 70 -20.12 -7.62 -0.72
CA ARG A 70 -20.89 -6.74 -1.61
C ARG A 70 -20.15 -5.46 -1.99
N ALA A 71 -19.46 -4.81 -1.06
CA ALA A 71 -18.69 -3.61 -1.37
C ALA A 71 -17.62 -3.88 -2.45
N VAL A 72 -16.95 -5.04 -2.39
CA VAL A 72 -15.97 -5.46 -3.41
C VAL A 72 -16.67 -5.74 -4.74
N ILE A 73 -17.78 -6.49 -4.74
CA ILE A 73 -18.61 -6.76 -5.94
C ILE A 73 -19.05 -5.44 -6.61
N ASP A 74 -19.44 -4.45 -5.80
CA ASP A 74 -19.90 -3.13 -6.24
C ASP A 74 -18.76 -2.20 -6.68
N GLY A 75 -17.50 -2.66 -6.68
CA GLY A 75 -16.35 -1.96 -7.24
C GLY A 75 -15.37 -1.35 -6.24
N LEU A 76 -15.43 -1.70 -4.96
CA LEU A 76 -14.38 -1.37 -4.01
C LEU A 76 -13.11 -2.18 -4.34
N ASN A 77 -12.11 -1.53 -4.93
CA ASN A 77 -10.83 -2.16 -5.30
C ASN A 77 -9.97 -2.41 -4.06
N ALA A 78 -10.12 -3.60 -3.48
CA ALA A 78 -9.32 -4.08 -2.36
C ALA A 78 -8.04 -4.77 -2.84
N ASP A 79 -6.95 -4.59 -2.10
CA ASP A 79 -5.72 -5.36 -2.33
C ASP A 79 -5.76 -6.72 -1.63
N VAL A 80 -6.38 -6.77 -0.45
CA VAL A 80 -6.65 -8.00 0.30
C VAL A 80 -8.05 -7.96 0.88
N VAL A 81 -8.74 -9.09 0.80
CA VAL A 81 -10.08 -9.29 1.34
C VAL A 81 -10.06 -10.46 2.32
N THR A 82 -10.52 -10.24 3.54
CA THR A 82 -10.65 -11.27 4.58
C THR A 82 -12.08 -11.32 5.10
N LEU A 83 -12.77 -12.45 4.90
CA LEU A 83 -14.20 -12.61 5.20
C LEU A 83 -14.44 -13.69 6.25
N ALA A 84 -15.58 -13.62 6.91
CA ALA A 84 -15.91 -14.51 8.04
C ALA A 84 -16.34 -15.90 7.59
N LEU A 85 -17.00 -15.99 6.43
CA LEU A 85 -17.65 -17.20 5.93
C LEU A 85 -17.12 -17.52 4.53
N ALA A 86 -16.91 -18.81 4.25
CA ALA A 86 -16.51 -19.28 2.93
C ALA A 86 -17.51 -18.85 1.84
N ALA A 87 -18.81 -18.93 2.14
CA ALA A 87 -19.86 -18.50 1.21
C ALA A 87 -19.78 -17.02 0.82
N ASP A 88 -19.22 -16.14 1.65
CA ASP A 88 -19.02 -14.73 1.26
C ASP A 88 -17.79 -14.57 0.35
N ILE A 89 -16.82 -15.48 0.44
CA ILE A 89 -15.60 -15.50 -0.40
C ILE A 89 -15.94 -16.03 -1.79
N ASP A 90 -16.80 -17.05 -1.88
CA ASP A 90 -17.19 -17.64 -3.16
C ASP A 90 -17.97 -16.67 -4.08
N GLU A 91 -18.43 -15.53 -3.54
CA GLU A 91 -19.17 -14.49 -4.26
C GLU A 91 -18.29 -13.37 -4.85
N ILE A 92 -16.97 -13.33 -4.55
CA ILE A 92 -16.00 -12.32 -5.02
C ILE A 92 -14.94 -12.91 -5.94
#